data_AF-A0A7J7ZLU3-F1
#
_entry.id   AF-A0A7J7ZLU3-F1
#
_cell.length_a   1.000
_cell.length_b   1.000
_cell.length_c   1.000
_cell.angle_alpha   90.00
_cell.angle_beta   90.00
_cell.angle_gamma   90.00
#
_symmetry.space_group_name_H-M   'P 1'
#
loop_
_entity.id
_entity.type
_entity.pdbx_description
1 polymer ?
#
loop_
_entity_poly.entity_id
_entity_poly.type
_entity_poly.pdbx_seq_one_letter_code
_entity_poly.pdbx_strand_id
1 'polypeptide(L)'
;MRALRSVNPNLQNLEETIEYNEILEWVNSLQPARVTRWGGMISTPDAVLQAVIKRSLVESGCPASIVGELIENAHERSWPQGLATLETRQMNRRYYENYVAKRIPGKQAVVVMACENQHMGDDMVQEPGLVMIFAHGVEEI
;
A
#
# COMPACT_ATOMS: atom_id res chain seq x y z
N MET A 1 21.97 36.36 2.06
CA MET A 1 22.52 35.20 2.79
C MET A 1 21.35 34.34 3.25
N ARG A 2 21.16 33.14 2.68
CA ARG A 2 20.16 32.17 3.16
C ARG A 2 20.85 31.32 4.24
N ALA A 3 20.43 31.48 5.49
CA ALA A 3 20.91 30.63 6.58
C ALA A 3 20.42 29.20 6.31
N LEU A 4 21.37 28.29 6.06
CA LEU A 4 21.11 26.85 6.10
C LEU A 4 20.78 26.51 7.55
N ARG A 5 19.48 26.32 7.86
CA ARG A 5 19.07 25.70 9.12
C ARG A 5 19.64 24.29 9.11
N SER A 6 20.73 24.09 9.85
CA SER A 6 21.22 22.78 10.24
C SER A 6 20.11 22.11 11.04
N VAL A 7 19.33 21.24 10.41
CA VAL A 7 18.34 20.41 11.10
C VAL A 7 19.12 19.41 11.96
N ASN A 8 18.76 19.29 13.23
CA ASN A 8 19.44 18.39 14.15
C ASN A 8 19.11 16.93 13.77
N PRO A 9 20.09 16.07 13.47
CA PRO A 9 19.83 14.68 13.03
C PRO A 9 19.05 13.87 14.08
N ASN A 10 19.15 14.21 15.37
CA ASN A 10 18.36 13.56 16.42
C ASN A 10 16.87 13.90 16.34
N LEU A 11 16.50 15.07 15.81
CA LEU A 11 15.10 15.44 15.63
C LEU A 11 14.50 14.74 14.41
N GLN A 12 15.28 14.57 13.33
CA GLN A 12 14.85 13.82 12.14
C GLN A 12 14.56 12.35 12.47
N ASN A 13 15.49 11.67 13.17
CA ASN A 13 15.28 10.30 13.60
C ASN A 13 14.04 10.13 14.50
N LEU A 14 13.74 11.14 15.33
CA LEU A 14 12.56 11.13 16.19
C LEU A 14 11.27 11.31 15.38
N GLU A 15 11.25 12.22 14.41
CA GLU A 15 10.12 12.43 13.48
C GLU A 15 9.82 11.16 12.68
N GLU A 16 10.84 10.52 12.11
CA GLU A 16 10.71 9.24 11.39
C GLU A 16 10.16 8.13 12.29
N THR A 17 10.60 8.07 13.56
CA THR A 17 10.10 7.08 14.52
C THR A 17 8.63 7.32 14.88
N ILE A 18 8.21 8.57 15.05
CA ILE A 18 6.81 8.92 15.35
C ILE A 18 5.93 8.55 14.16
N GLU A 19 6.32 8.95 12.95
CA GLU A 19 5.60 8.63 11.73
C GLU A 19 5.44 7.12 11.54
N TYR A 20 6.53 6.36 11.73
CA TYR A 20 6.49 4.91 11.63
C TYR A 20 5.54 4.27 12.65
N ASN A 21 5.51 4.77 13.88
CA ASN A 21 4.56 4.29 14.90
C ASN A 21 3.11 4.59 14.53
N GLU A 22 2.80 5.77 13.99
CA GLU A 22 1.46 6.11 13.50
C GLU A 22 1.02 5.16 12.38
N ILE A 23 1.93 4.83 11.45
CA ILE A 23 1.68 3.85 10.39
C ILE A 23 1.37 2.48 11.00
N LEU A 24 2.19 2.00 11.94
CA LEU A 24 1.97 0.70 12.58
C LEU A 24 0.64 0.66 13.35
N GLU A 25 0.29 1.71 14.09
CA GLU A 25 -1.00 1.81 14.78
C GLU A 25 -2.17 1.72 13.80
N TRP A 26 -2.11 2.46 12.69
CA TRP A 26 -3.13 2.40 11.65
C TRP A 26 -3.23 1.00 11.03
N VAL A 27 -2.10 0.40 10.63
CA VAL A 27 -2.06 -0.93 10.00
C VAL A 27 -2.63 -2.01 10.93
N ASN A 28 -2.32 -1.94 12.22
CA ASN A 28 -2.85 -2.86 13.23
C ASN A 28 -4.35 -2.69 13.47
N SER A 29 -4.93 -1.53 13.15
CA SER A 29 -6.37 -1.29 13.25
C SER A 29 -7.17 -1.90 12.10
N LEU A 30 -6.52 -2.21 10.97
CA LEU A 30 -7.18 -2.75 9.78
C LEU A 30 -7.44 -4.26 9.91
N GLN A 31 -8.55 -4.72 9.31
CA GLN A 31 -8.87 -6.14 9.25
C GLN A 31 -7.91 -6.87 8.30
N PRO A 32 -7.39 -8.05 8.66
CA PRO A 32 -6.69 -8.92 7.73
C PRO A 32 -7.58 -9.26 6.52
N ALA A 33 -6.97 -9.39 5.35
CA ALA A 33 -7.68 -9.73 4.13
C ALA A 33 -7.09 -10.96 3.45
N ARG A 34 -7.97 -11.77 2.87
CA ARG A 34 -7.60 -12.82 1.91
C ARG A 34 -8.07 -12.44 0.52
N VAL A 35 -7.17 -12.45 -0.46
CA VAL A 35 -7.50 -12.28 -1.87
C VAL A 35 -7.63 -13.66 -2.51
N THR A 36 -8.84 -14.03 -2.93
CA THR A 36 -9.15 -15.34 -3.54
C THR A 36 -9.11 -15.31 -5.06
N ARG A 37 -9.10 -14.11 -5.68
CA ARG A 37 -9.16 -13.93 -7.15
C ARG A 37 -8.18 -12.88 -7.65
N TRP A 38 -6.89 -13.22 -7.65
CA TRP A 38 -5.81 -12.35 -8.16
C TRP A 38 -5.98 -11.91 -9.62
N GLY A 39 -6.63 -12.71 -10.47
CA GLY A 39 -6.94 -12.34 -11.85
C GLY A 39 -7.97 -11.21 -11.99
N GLY A 40 -8.70 -10.87 -10.92
CA GLY A 40 -9.65 -9.75 -10.88
C GLY A 40 -9.03 -8.41 -10.50
N MET A 41 -7.70 -8.34 -10.43
CA MET A 41 -6.97 -7.11 -10.10
C MET A 41 -7.16 -6.05 -11.19
N ILE A 42 -7.50 -4.84 -10.76
CA ILE A 42 -7.62 -3.65 -11.60
C ILE A 42 -6.28 -2.92 -11.53
N SER A 43 -5.45 -3.10 -12.56
CA SER A 43 -4.08 -2.55 -12.58
C SER A 43 -3.97 -1.11 -13.08
N THR A 44 -5.03 -0.61 -13.71
CA THR A 44 -5.12 0.73 -14.30
C THR A 44 -6.37 1.47 -13.77
N PRO A 45 -6.50 1.68 -12.44
CA PRO A 45 -7.65 2.39 -11.90
C PRO A 45 -7.68 3.84 -12.39
N ASP A 46 -8.84 4.31 -12.82
CA ASP A 46 -9.01 5.70 -13.21
C ASP A 46 -8.98 6.66 -12.00
N ALA A 47 -8.95 7.96 -12.27
CA ALA A 47 -8.87 8.98 -11.24
C ALA A 47 -10.06 8.97 -10.27
N VAL A 48 -11.25 8.57 -10.74
CA VAL A 48 -12.46 8.51 -9.91
C VAL A 48 -12.34 7.35 -8.91
N LEU A 49 -11.93 6.17 -9.39
CA LEU A 49 -11.70 5.00 -8.54
C LEU A 49 -10.57 5.26 -7.53
N GLN A 50 -9.47 5.86 -7.95
CA GLN A 50 -8.39 6.28 -7.06
C GLN A 50 -8.89 7.25 -5.97
N ALA A 51 -9.73 8.24 -6.32
CA ALA A 51 -10.30 9.16 -5.35
C ALA A 51 -11.23 8.48 -4.33
N VAL A 52 -12.02 7.49 -4.78
CA VAL A 52 -12.87 6.68 -3.90
C VAL A 52 -12.04 5.86 -2.91
N ILE A 53 -10.96 5.23 -3.37
CA ILE A 53 -10.06 4.49 -2.49
C ILE A 53 -9.34 5.42 -1.52
N LYS A 54 -8.84 6.57 -2.00
CA LYS A 54 -8.20 7.60 -1.17
C LYS A 54 -9.10 8.03 -0.04
N ARG A 55 -10.38 8.31 -0.33
CA ARG A 55 -11.36 8.67 0.68
C ARG A 55 -11.50 7.60 1.75
N SER A 56 -11.61 6.32 1.37
CA SER A 56 -11.73 5.22 2.33
C SER A 56 -10.46 4.99 3.16
N LEU A 57 -9.27 5.22 2.61
CA LEU A 57 -8.03 5.22 3.39
C LEU A 57 -8.06 6.34 4.44
N VAL A 58 -8.40 7.57 4.06
CA VAL A 58 -8.51 8.69 5.00
C VAL A 58 -9.55 8.42 6.09
N GLU A 59 -10.74 7.93 5.71
CA GLU A 59 -11.81 7.57 6.66
C GLU A 59 -11.40 6.43 7.61
N SER A 60 -10.46 5.57 7.22
CA SER A 60 -9.90 4.52 8.08
C SER A 60 -8.79 5.01 9.04
N GLY A 61 -8.42 6.29 8.98
CA GLY A 61 -7.34 6.85 9.79
C GLY A 61 -5.94 6.68 9.19
N CYS A 62 -5.82 6.47 7.88
CA CYS A 62 -4.52 6.39 7.20
C CYS A 62 -3.71 7.68 7.41
N PRO A 63 -2.43 7.61 7.83
CA PRO A 63 -1.62 8.79 8.05
C PRO A 63 -1.52 9.67 6.79
N ALA A 64 -1.64 10.98 6.99
CA ALA A 64 -1.69 11.94 5.90
C ALA A 64 -0.37 12.00 5.10
N SER A 65 0.74 11.60 5.71
CA SER A 65 2.05 11.55 5.06
C SER A 65 2.12 10.49 3.96
N ILE A 66 1.51 9.32 4.15
CA ILE A 66 1.62 8.19 3.21
C ILE A 66 0.43 8.02 2.27
N VAL A 67 -0.74 8.61 2.58
CA VAL A 67 -1.97 8.39 1.80
C VAL A 67 -1.85 8.81 0.33
N GLY A 68 -1.02 9.82 0.03
CA GLY A 68 -0.75 10.24 -1.35
C GLY A 68 0.01 9.17 -2.12
N GLU A 69 1.12 8.72 -1.54
CA GLU A 69 2.02 7.71 -2.13
C GLU A 69 1.33 6.35 -2.28
N LEU A 70 0.53 5.92 -1.31
CA LEU A 70 -0.27 4.69 -1.42
C LEU A 70 -1.23 4.71 -2.62
N ILE A 71 -1.81 5.87 -2.93
CA ILE A 71 -2.73 6.03 -4.08
C ILE A 71 -1.97 6.12 -5.40
N GLU A 72 -0.79 6.73 -5.41
CA GLU A 72 0.12 6.65 -6.57
C GLU A 72 0.51 5.20 -6.85
N ASN A 73 0.80 4.43 -5.79
CA ASN A 73 1.13 3.01 -5.80
C ASN A 73 -0.11 2.10 -5.98
N ALA A 74 -1.27 2.65 -6.35
CA ALA A 74 -2.46 1.88 -6.72
C ALA A 74 -2.50 1.48 -8.20
N HIS A 75 -1.55 1.96 -9.01
CA HIS A 75 -1.55 1.82 -10.46
C HIS A 75 -0.24 1.18 -10.95
N GLU A 76 -0.34 0.31 -11.96
CA GLU A 76 0.81 -0.45 -12.49
C GLU A 76 2.00 0.38 -12.98
N ARG A 77 1.79 1.67 -13.31
CA ARG A 77 2.86 2.60 -13.71
C ARG A 77 3.82 2.94 -12.57
N SER A 78 3.37 2.72 -11.33
CA SER A 78 4.13 2.97 -10.11
C SER A 78 4.36 1.68 -9.31
N TRP A 79 3.99 0.53 -9.84
CA TRP A 79 4.21 -0.76 -9.18
C TRP A 79 5.63 -1.27 -9.37
N PRO A 80 6.14 -2.10 -8.44
CA PRO A 80 7.44 -2.71 -8.57
C PRO A 80 7.42 -3.79 -9.68
N GLN A 81 8.59 -4.22 -10.12
CA GLN A 81 8.76 -5.02 -11.32
C GLN A 81 7.94 -6.32 -11.31
N GLY A 82 7.78 -6.94 -10.14
CA GLY A 82 6.99 -8.15 -9.91
C GLY A 82 5.48 -8.01 -10.13
N LEU A 83 4.99 -6.79 -10.38
CA LEU A 83 3.58 -6.44 -10.59
C LEU A 83 3.33 -5.58 -11.83
N ALA A 84 4.33 -4.88 -12.35
CA ALA A 84 4.18 -3.80 -13.32
C ALA A 84 3.51 -4.19 -14.66
N THR A 85 3.68 -5.43 -15.12
CA THR A 85 3.14 -5.88 -16.43
C THR A 85 2.15 -7.04 -16.30
N LEU A 86 1.27 -7.18 -17.30
CA LEU A 86 0.34 -8.31 -17.36
C LEU A 86 1.06 -9.67 -17.37
N GLU A 87 2.16 -9.78 -18.11
CA GLU A 87 2.97 -11.00 -18.19
C GLU A 87 3.53 -11.37 -16.82
N THR A 88 4.18 -10.42 -16.14
CA THR A 88 4.71 -10.64 -14.79
C THR A 88 3.61 -11.02 -13.81
N ARG A 89 2.42 -10.38 -13.89
CA ARG A 89 1.27 -10.72 -13.04
C ARG A 89 0.72 -12.12 -13.25
N GLN A 90 0.77 -12.62 -14.48
CA GLN A 90 0.38 -14.01 -14.76
C GLN A 90 1.41 -14.99 -14.20
N MET A 91 2.70 -14.70 -14.37
CA MET A 91 3.80 -15.53 -13.86
C MET A 91 3.80 -15.59 -12.32
N ASN A 92 3.63 -14.44 -11.65
CA ASN A 92 3.71 -14.33 -10.19
C ASN A 92 2.37 -14.59 -9.48
N ARG A 93 1.30 -14.96 -10.20
CA ARG A 93 -0.06 -15.08 -9.63
C ARG A 93 -0.13 -15.89 -8.34
N ARG A 94 0.56 -17.03 -8.27
CA ARG A 94 0.59 -17.89 -7.07
C ARG A 94 1.44 -17.29 -5.96
N TYR A 95 2.47 -16.53 -6.31
CA TYR A 95 3.38 -15.94 -5.34
C TYR A 95 2.71 -14.81 -4.54
N TYR A 96 1.70 -14.15 -5.13
CA TYR A 96 0.90 -13.14 -4.44
C TYR A 96 0.12 -13.66 -3.22
N GLU A 97 -0.14 -14.97 -3.14
CA GLU A 97 -0.78 -15.58 -1.96
C GLU A 97 0.06 -15.44 -0.68
N ASN A 98 1.35 -15.12 -0.81
CA ASN A 98 2.26 -14.90 0.33
C ASN A 98 2.20 -13.47 0.87
N TYR A 99 1.49 -12.53 0.22
CA TYR A 99 1.34 -11.18 0.75
C TYR A 99 0.55 -11.19 2.06
N VAL A 100 1.02 -10.40 3.03
CA VAL A 100 0.23 -9.97 4.18
C VAL A 100 -0.57 -8.74 3.74
N ALA A 101 -1.88 -8.91 3.64
CA ALA A 101 -2.80 -7.90 3.12
C ALA A 101 -3.79 -7.45 4.20
N LYS A 102 -4.07 -6.14 4.23
CA LYS A 102 -5.10 -5.54 5.07
C LYS A 102 -6.24 -5.01 4.23
N ARG A 103 -7.47 -5.17 4.70
CA ARG A 103 -8.68 -4.76 3.99
C ARG A 103 -8.85 -3.25 4.03
N ILE A 104 -9.11 -2.63 2.88
CA ILE A 104 -9.64 -1.26 2.86
C ILE A 104 -11.15 -1.32 3.17
N PRO A 105 -11.63 -0.67 4.25
CA PRO A 105 -13.01 -0.83 4.71
C PRO A 105 -14.05 -0.55 3.62
N GLY A 106 -14.98 -1.50 3.45
CA GLY A 106 -16.08 -1.38 2.49
C GLY A 106 -15.66 -1.27 1.02
N LYS A 107 -14.46 -1.74 0.65
CA LYS A 107 -13.96 -1.74 -0.74
C LYS A 107 -13.45 -3.11 -1.12
N GLN A 108 -13.54 -3.50 -2.39
CA GLN A 108 -12.80 -4.66 -2.92
C GLN A 108 -11.35 -4.23 -3.20
N ALA A 109 -10.62 -3.91 -2.14
CA ALA A 109 -9.25 -3.44 -2.22
C ALA A 109 -8.49 -3.78 -0.94
N VAL A 110 -7.18 -3.92 -1.07
CA VAL A 110 -6.27 -4.19 0.04
C VAL A 110 -5.09 -3.23 0.01
N VAL A 111 -4.50 -3.03 1.18
CA VAL A 111 -3.18 -2.44 1.34
C VAL A 111 -2.19 -3.56 1.63
N VAL A 112 -1.01 -3.50 1.01
CA VAL A 112 0.14 -4.36 1.28
C VAL A 112 1.27 -3.45 1.72
N MET A 113 1.50 -3.38 3.02
CA MET A 113 2.48 -2.47 3.62
C MET A 113 3.87 -3.10 3.60
N ALA A 114 4.89 -2.31 3.27
CA ALA A 114 6.27 -2.78 3.25
C ALA A 114 6.71 -3.32 4.63
N CYS A 115 6.31 -2.65 5.71
CA CYS A 115 6.62 -3.05 7.08
C CYS A 115 6.06 -4.43 7.49
N GLU A 116 4.99 -4.91 6.87
CA GLU A 116 4.42 -6.26 7.11
C GLU A 116 4.85 -7.29 6.04
N ASN A 117 5.60 -6.88 5.01
CA ASN A 117 5.91 -7.71 3.84
C ASN A 117 7.42 -7.79 3.55
N GLN A 118 8.26 -7.64 4.57
CA GLN A 118 9.72 -7.75 4.46
C GLN A 118 10.22 -9.14 4.01
N HIS A 119 9.37 -10.16 4.11
CA HIS A 119 9.64 -11.52 3.61
C HIS A 119 9.42 -11.64 2.09
N MET A 120 8.74 -10.68 1.47
CA MET A 120 8.58 -10.60 0.02
C MET A 120 9.84 -9.96 -0.59
N GLY A 121 10.14 -10.29 -1.85
CA GLY A 121 11.27 -9.67 -2.57
C GLY A 121 11.09 -8.17 -2.79
N ASP A 122 12.19 -7.44 -2.95
CA ASP A 122 12.20 -5.99 -3.22
C ASP A 122 11.50 -5.63 -4.55
N ASP A 123 11.33 -6.59 -5.45
CA ASP A 123 10.57 -6.45 -6.69
C ASP A 123 9.06 -6.63 -6.51
N MET A 124 8.61 -7.00 -5.31
CA MET A 124 7.22 -7.30 -4.99
C MET A 124 6.56 -6.27 -4.06
N VAL A 125 7.34 -5.51 -3.31
CA VAL A 125 6.83 -4.47 -2.41
C VAL A 125 7.75 -3.24 -2.48
N GLN A 126 7.20 -2.06 -2.21
CA GLN A 126 7.97 -0.83 -2.11
C GLN A 126 7.41 0.03 -0.98
N GLU A 127 8.23 0.94 -0.46
CA GLU A 127 7.79 1.90 0.56
C GLU A 127 6.79 2.92 0.00
N PRO A 128 5.81 3.38 0.81
CA PRO A 128 5.41 2.86 2.13
C PRO A 128 4.60 1.55 2.04
N GLY A 129 4.11 1.25 0.84
CA GLY A 129 3.31 0.08 0.53
C GLY A 129 2.63 0.21 -0.83
N LEU A 130 1.75 -0.75 -1.11
CA LEU A 130 0.99 -0.83 -2.35
C LEU A 130 -0.50 -0.88 -2.04
N VAL A 131 -1.31 -0.33 -2.94
CA VAL A 131 -2.75 -0.53 -2.96
C VAL A 131 -3.11 -1.43 -4.14
N MET A 132 -3.86 -2.49 -3.88
CA MET A 132 -4.36 -3.38 -4.93
C MET A 132 -5.88 -3.38 -4.91
N ILE A 133 -6.48 -2.98 -6.03
CA ILE A 133 -7.93 -2.86 -6.21
C ILE A 133 -8.40 -4.06 -7.04
N PHE A 134 -9.54 -4.62 -6.69
CA PHE A 134 -10.11 -5.80 -7.33
C PHE A 134 -11.56 -5.57 -7.70
N ALA A 135 -12.01 -6.21 -8.78
CA ALA A 135 -13.42 -6.25 -9.11
C ALA A 135 -14.23 -7.08 -8.08
N HIS A 136 -13.62 -8.13 -7.53
CA HIS A 136 -14.21 -9.06 -6.55
C HIS A 136 -13.12 -9.99 -5.97
N GLY A 137 -13.46 -10.74 -4.92
CA GLY A 137 -12.60 -11.78 -4.34
C GLY A 137 -11.71 -11.32 -3.19
N VAL A 138 -12.01 -10.17 -2.56
CA VAL A 138 -11.41 -9.78 -1.29
C VAL A 138 -12.35 -10.15 -0.14
N GLU A 139 -11.85 -10.97 0.78
CA GLU A 139 -12.56 -11.51 1.95
C GLU A 139 -11.84 -11.07 3.23
N GLU A 140 -12.57 -10.93 4.33
CA GLU A 140 -12.01 -10.72 5.68
C GLU A 140 -11.72 -12.10 6.32
N ILE A 141 -10.75 -12.15 7.25
CA ILE A 141 -10.34 -13.37 7.96
C ILE A 141 -10.66 -13.23 9.45
#